data_AF-A9G8J1-F1
#
_entry.id   AF-A9G8J1-F1
#
_cell.length_a   1.000
_cell.length_b   1.000
_cell.length_c   1.000
_cell.angle_alpha   90.00
_cell.angle_beta   90.00
_cell.angle_gamma   90.00
#
_symmetry.space_group_name_H-M   'P 1'
#
loop_
_entity.id
_entity.type
_entity.pdbx_description
1 polymer ?
#
loop_
_entity_poly.entity_id
_entity_poly.type
_entity_poly.pdbx_seq_one_letter_code
_entity_poly.pdbx_strand_id
1 'polypeptide(L)'
;MKRPSSSIYRSALMILASAAHLSCTATAHLKRPSPPPSPPENTGASSPVDDETCRTELWSKFPSFTDKLCSALPRDIDPELQKSTIGRGEYAEGNRLYDILAWQSFIAMAWPVTKDGRARPRLADDGAHGWDTWKTSYDVFKPGGGAPDAWNPAEQQAKRSAPDASFPINASRTLQDDRQADSFILWDQNGNKVYYEVLYSERLFKYLNDNALYSIDGQIAYSAEYCATPEEDCTNPDAPWGNPQNADQTPSIALKLAWKLLDESESHLEGRFILRKAYVRAGAAPSLRTFGLVGANVMIKTLSAKKQWVWAAFEHIDNVDVNPLETHNGKPLKPSFNDPDCPLCPVNEPPDERVWPPSEGPWVSRTQVHRQQPIREDTAALNSEVQAQLKKNRSALQFYELVGTQWPTDGGGEPSPSDRLPDAVANESGGRPYRPYLVNTVLETYMQKGNTVAADVNRALRPETTRMFHTSSCMGCHSGAHIARERSQGKITWGERGSGDFLWSYATKARPKAAPAGDRQAHGMTSAAEADAQPKQRK
;
A
#
# COMPACT_ATOMS: atom_id res chain seq x y z
N MET A 1 -4.86 -64.60 19.23
CA MET A 1 -5.10 -65.80 18.39
C MET A 1 -5.46 -65.37 16.97
N LYS A 2 -5.11 -66.18 15.97
CA LYS A 2 -5.65 -66.26 14.58
C LYS A 2 -5.98 -64.96 13.79
N ARG A 3 -5.16 -64.72 12.75
CA ARG A 3 -5.54 -64.14 11.43
C ARG A 3 -6.49 -65.11 10.67
N PRO A 4 -6.87 -64.95 9.38
CA PRO A 4 -6.74 -63.84 8.41
C PRO A 4 -8.15 -63.39 7.91
N SER A 5 -8.47 -62.87 6.72
CA SER A 5 -7.74 -62.61 5.44
C SER A 5 -8.41 -61.49 4.60
N SER A 6 -7.70 -61.04 3.57
CA SER A 6 -8.23 -60.33 2.39
C SER A 6 -7.58 -60.90 1.12
N SER A 7 -8.37 -61.22 0.10
CA SER A 7 -7.97 -61.94 -1.12
C SER A 7 -9.13 -61.91 -2.11
N ILE A 8 -9.03 -61.85 -3.44
CA ILE A 8 -7.98 -61.65 -4.47
C ILE A 8 -8.80 -61.14 -5.71
N TYR A 9 -8.31 -60.28 -6.61
CA TYR A 9 -7.83 -60.72 -7.93
C TYR A 9 -7.00 -59.64 -8.64
N ARG A 10 -5.78 -60.04 -9.04
CA ARG A 10 -5.00 -59.42 -10.10
C ARG A 10 -5.41 -60.05 -11.44
N SER A 11 -5.23 -59.32 -12.54
CA SER A 11 -4.66 -59.89 -13.77
C SER A 11 -4.12 -58.77 -14.67
N ALA A 12 -2.98 -59.05 -15.30
CA ALA A 12 -2.33 -58.18 -16.28
C ALA A 12 -1.59 -59.07 -17.28
N LEU A 13 -1.61 -58.76 -18.58
CA LEU A 13 -0.47 -59.01 -19.47
C LEU A 13 -0.50 -58.27 -20.83
N MET A 14 0.66 -57.67 -21.11
CA MET A 14 1.37 -57.36 -22.37
C MET A 14 0.74 -57.56 -23.78
N ILE A 15 0.82 -56.47 -24.56
CA ILE A 15 1.64 -56.26 -25.78
C ILE A 15 1.75 -57.40 -26.83
N LEU A 16 1.37 -57.10 -28.07
CA LEU A 16 2.26 -57.21 -29.25
C LEU A 16 1.79 -56.29 -30.41
N ALA A 17 2.72 -55.94 -31.30
CA ALA A 17 2.54 -54.87 -32.29
C ALA A 17 2.17 -55.36 -33.69
N SER A 18 1.64 -54.46 -34.52
CA SER A 18 1.69 -54.54 -35.98
C SER A 18 1.63 -53.14 -36.58
N ALA A 19 2.51 -52.86 -37.54
CA ALA A 19 2.63 -51.55 -38.16
C ALA A 19 1.76 -51.44 -39.42
N ALA A 20 1.22 -50.25 -39.67
CA ALA A 20 0.73 -49.84 -40.98
C ALA A 20 1.15 -48.39 -41.23
N HIS A 21 2.00 -48.18 -42.24
CA HIS A 21 2.26 -46.84 -42.76
C HIS A 21 1.03 -46.35 -43.53
N LEU A 22 0.57 -45.13 -43.24
CA LEU A 22 -0.14 -44.33 -44.23
C LEU A 22 0.30 -42.87 -44.10
N SER A 23 1.07 -42.40 -45.08
CA SER A 23 1.48 -41.00 -45.16
C SER A 23 0.37 -40.19 -45.82
N CYS A 24 -0.08 -39.12 -45.15
CA CYS A 24 -0.88 -38.07 -45.77
C CYS A 24 -0.50 -36.71 -45.16
N THR A 25 0.32 -35.97 -45.89
CA THR A 25 0.65 -34.58 -45.59
C THR A 25 -0.55 -33.67 -45.87
N ALA A 26 -1.11 -33.05 -44.84
CA ALA A 26 -2.10 -31.98 -44.96
C ALA A 26 -1.74 -30.81 -44.04
N THR A 27 -1.00 -29.84 -44.58
CA THR A 27 -0.65 -28.58 -43.91
C THR A 27 -1.85 -27.63 -43.83
N ALA A 28 -2.72 -27.86 -42.85
CA ALA A 28 -3.81 -26.93 -42.53
C ALA A 28 -3.28 -25.72 -41.74
N HIS A 29 -3.11 -24.58 -42.42
CA HIS A 29 -2.86 -23.29 -41.76
C HIS A 29 -4.07 -22.85 -40.94
N LEU A 30 -4.07 -23.15 -39.64
CA LEU A 30 -5.01 -22.57 -38.68
C LEU A 30 -4.73 -21.07 -38.53
N LYS A 31 -5.53 -20.27 -39.23
CA LYS A 31 -5.56 -18.81 -39.12
C LYS A 31 -6.05 -18.44 -37.71
N ARG A 32 -5.25 -17.70 -36.93
CA ARG A 32 -5.71 -17.16 -35.64
C ARG A 32 -7.00 -16.33 -35.85
N PRO A 33 -8.01 -16.43 -34.98
CA PRO A 33 -9.13 -15.50 -35.02
C PRO A 33 -8.62 -14.08 -34.83
N SER A 34 -9.12 -13.15 -35.64
CA SER A 34 -8.81 -11.72 -35.52
C SER A 34 -9.28 -11.18 -34.16
N PRO A 35 -8.57 -10.21 -33.56
CA PRO A 35 -9.11 -9.50 -32.40
C PRO A 35 -10.43 -8.80 -32.78
N PRO A 36 -11.36 -8.62 -31.82
CA PRO A 36 -12.59 -7.87 -32.08
C PRO A 36 -12.26 -6.44 -32.54
N PRO A 37 -13.09 -5.83 -33.40
CA PRO A 37 -12.86 -4.47 -33.87
C PRO A 37 -12.88 -3.49 -32.69
N SER A 38 -11.95 -2.53 -32.73
CA SER A 38 -11.89 -1.44 -31.75
C SER A 38 -13.25 -0.72 -31.65
N PRO A 39 -13.68 -0.29 -30.43
CA PRO A 39 -14.83 0.57 -30.30
C PRO A 39 -14.68 1.84 -31.16
N PRO A 40 -15.76 2.39 -31.73
CA PRO A 40 -15.66 3.62 -32.52
C PRO A 40 -15.06 4.76 -31.70
N GLU A 41 -14.13 5.51 -32.30
CA GLU A 41 -13.56 6.71 -31.71
C GLU A 41 -14.67 7.73 -31.46
N ASN A 42 -15.05 7.89 -30.19
CA ASN A 42 -16.00 8.91 -29.78
C ASN A 42 -15.26 10.25 -29.69
N THR A 43 -15.44 11.10 -30.70
CA THR A 43 -14.76 12.40 -30.86
C THR A 43 -15.17 13.47 -29.84
N GLY A 44 -16.03 13.13 -28.87
CA GLY A 44 -16.44 13.99 -27.75
C GLY A 44 -15.50 13.95 -26.53
N ALA A 45 -14.22 13.61 -26.69
CA ALA A 45 -13.25 13.64 -25.59
C ALA A 45 -12.74 15.06 -25.34
N SER A 46 -13.06 15.63 -24.17
CA SER A 46 -12.39 16.84 -23.69
C SER A 46 -10.90 16.57 -23.48
N SER A 47 -10.05 17.52 -23.86
CA SER A 47 -8.62 17.53 -23.50
C SER A 47 -8.45 17.47 -21.97
N PRO A 48 -7.28 17.04 -21.45
CA PRO A 48 -6.98 17.20 -20.03
C PRO A 48 -7.20 18.67 -19.64
N VAL A 49 -7.94 18.88 -18.56
CA VAL A 49 -8.05 20.18 -17.92
C VAL A 49 -6.66 20.56 -17.39
N ASP A 50 -6.16 21.76 -17.68
CA ASP A 50 -4.86 22.19 -17.16
C ASP A 50 -4.87 22.24 -15.62
N ASP A 51 -3.69 22.08 -15.02
CA ASP A 51 -3.53 21.91 -13.57
C ASP A 51 -4.18 23.04 -12.73
N GLU A 52 -4.24 24.27 -13.26
CA GLU A 52 -4.83 25.42 -12.55
C GLU A 52 -6.35 25.49 -12.69
N THR A 53 -6.89 25.20 -13.88
CA THR A 53 -8.34 25.04 -14.08
C THR A 53 -8.85 23.86 -13.24
N CYS A 54 -8.09 22.76 -13.17
CA CYS A 54 -8.39 21.63 -12.29
C CYS A 54 -8.45 22.03 -10.81
N ARG A 55 -7.47 22.81 -10.32
CA ARG A 55 -7.41 23.28 -8.93
C ARG A 55 -8.61 24.14 -8.55
N THR A 56 -9.04 25.04 -9.44
CA THR A 56 -10.19 25.92 -9.20
C THR A 56 -11.52 25.16 -9.30
N GLU A 57 -11.64 24.18 -10.19
CA GLU A 57 -12.85 23.39 -10.36
C GLU A 57 -13.04 22.28 -9.30
N LEU A 58 -11.98 21.79 -8.65
CA LEU A 58 -12.06 20.78 -7.59
C LEU A 58 -12.97 21.22 -6.43
N TRP A 59 -12.84 22.47 -6.00
CA TRP A 59 -13.57 23.03 -4.85
C TRP A 59 -14.89 23.70 -5.22
N SER A 60 -15.17 23.88 -6.53
CA SER A 60 -16.32 24.63 -7.06
C SER A 60 -17.70 24.11 -6.63
N LYS A 61 -17.79 22.86 -6.15
CA LYS A 61 -19.02 22.20 -5.72
C LYS A 61 -19.05 21.80 -4.23
N PHE A 62 -18.06 22.23 -3.45
CA PHE A 62 -17.97 21.90 -2.02
C PHE A 62 -19.31 22.19 -1.31
N PRO A 63 -19.87 21.26 -0.51
CA PRO A 63 -19.26 20.03 0.02
C PRO A 63 -19.30 18.79 -0.90
N SER A 64 -19.93 18.85 -2.08
CA SER A 64 -19.96 17.72 -3.03
C SER A 64 -18.70 17.64 -3.89
N PHE A 65 -18.46 16.45 -4.45
CA PHE A 65 -17.38 16.23 -5.42
C PHE A 65 -17.68 16.91 -6.76
N THR A 66 -16.63 17.29 -7.49
CA THR A 66 -16.75 17.90 -8.81
C THR A 66 -17.23 16.89 -9.88
N ASP A 67 -17.92 17.37 -10.92
CA ASP A 67 -18.27 16.54 -12.09
C ASP A 67 -17.05 16.27 -12.99
N LYS A 68 -15.97 17.04 -12.83
CA LYS A 68 -14.79 17.01 -13.69
C LYS A 68 -13.62 16.33 -12.99
N LEU A 69 -13.35 15.10 -13.38
CA LEU A 69 -12.16 14.38 -12.93
C LEU A 69 -10.90 15.03 -13.50
N CYS A 70 -9.81 14.98 -12.74
CA CYS A 70 -8.56 15.63 -13.12
C CYS A 70 -7.34 14.71 -12.92
N SER A 71 -6.33 14.87 -13.78
CA SER A 71 -5.04 14.17 -13.71
C SER A 71 -4.00 14.83 -12.80
N ALA A 72 -4.17 16.11 -12.49
CA ALA A 72 -3.26 16.87 -11.64
C ALA A 72 -3.43 16.49 -10.17
N LEU A 73 -2.29 16.34 -9.50
CA LEU A 73 -2.22 16.07 -8.07
C LEU A 73 -2.54 17.36 -7.29
N PRO A 74 -3.57 17.38 -6.42
CA PRO A 74 -3.89 18.55 -5.64
C PRO A 74 -2.76 18.82 -4.63
N ARG A 75 -2.44 20.10 -4.42
CA ARG A 75 -1.31 20.50 -3.56
C ARG A 75 -1.67 20.51 -2.07
N ASP A 76 -2.92 20.87 -1.78
CA ASP A 76 -3.52 20.97 -0.46
C ASP A 76 -5.06 21.15 -0.59
N ILE A 77 -5.77 21.19 0.53
CA ILE A 77 -7.15 21.70 0.62
C ILE A 77 -7.21 23.22 0.32
N ASP A 78 -8.40 23.72 -0.01
CA ASP A 78 -8.60 25.16 -0.21
C ASP A 78 -8.44 25.96 1.11
N PRO A 79 -7.63 27.03 1.14
CA PRO A 79 -7.36 27.81 2.35
C PRO A 79 -8.56 28.58 2.92
N GLU A 80 -9.44 29.13 2.07
CA GLU A 80 -10.59 29.88 2.55
C GLU A 80 -11.68 28.92 3.03
N LEU A 81 -11.87 27.76 2.37
CA LEU A 81 -12.72 26.68 2.90
C LEU A 81 -12.15 26.10 4.21
N GLN A 82 -10.84 25.91 4.33
CA GLN A 82 -10.20 25.48 5.58
C GLN A 82 -10.52 26.46 6.72
N LYS A 83 -10.34 27.75 6.47
CA LYS A 83 -10.60 28.82 7.44
C LYS A 83 -12.08 28.95 7.78
N SER A 84 -12.99 28.79 6.80
CA SER A 84 -14.43 28.88 7.01
C SER A 84 -15.04 27.63 7.63
N THR A 85 -14.34 26.49 7.66
CA THR A 85 -14.80 25.24 8.30
C THR A 85 -13.99 24.93 9.56
N ILE A 86 -12.78 24.37 9.41
CA ILE A 86 -11.86 23.97 10.48
C ILE A 86 -11.52 25.16 11.37
N GLY A 87 -11.28 26.34 10.79
CA GLY A 87 -11.03 27.58 11.54
C GLY A 87 -12.20 28.06 12.43
N ARG A 88 -13.40 27.50 12.25
CA ARG A 88 -14.60 27.74 13.08
C ARG A 88 -14.96 26.54 13.98
N GLY A 89 -14.18 25.47 13.94
CA GLY A 89 -14.47 24.21 14.65
C GLY A 89 -15.48 23.29 13.93
N GLU A 90 -15.85 23.61 12.69
CA GLU A 90 -16.75 22.81 11.84
C GLU A 90 -15.95 21.64 11.23
N TYR A 91 -15.50 20.72 12.09
CA TYR A 91 -14.54 19.68 11.71
C TYR A 91 -15.14 18.56 10.84
N ALA A 92 -16.46 18.39 10.75
CA ALA A 92 -17.08 17.42 9.84
C ALA A 92 -17.00 17.91 8.39
N GLU A 93 -17.32 19.18 8.18
CA GLU A 93 -17.16 19.93 6.94
C GLU A 93 -15.67 20.03 6.58
N GLY A 94 -14.81 20.27 7.58
CA GLY A 94 -13.36 20.19 7.45
C GLY A 94 -12.86 18.82 6.97
N ASN A 95 -13.43 17.72 7.50
CA ASN A 95 -13.09 16.38 7.04
C ASN A 95 -13.50 16.16 5.58
N ARG A 96 -14.63 16.72 5.14
CA ARG A 96 -15.06 16.63 3.73
C ARG A 96 -14.04 17.26 2.78
N LEU A 97 -13.32 18.32 3.18
CA LEU A 97 -12.20 18.87 2.38
C LEU A 97 -11.06 17.85 2.21
N TYR A 98 -10.67 17.17 3.29
CA TYR A 98 -9.61 16.17 3.26
C TYR A 98 -10.03 14.87 2.56
N ASP A 99 -11.29 14.45 2.67
CA ASP A 99 -11.82 13.31 1.92
C ASP A 99 -11.86 13.61 0.39
N ILE A 100 -12.19 14.85 -0.02
CA ILE A 100 -12.10 15.30 -1.43
C ILE A 100 -10.64 15.35 -1.89
N LEU A 101 -9.72 15.88 -1.07
CA LEU A 101 -8.28 15.89 -1.34
C LEU A 101 -7.76 14.46 -1.56
N ALA A 102 -8.13 13.53 -0.67
CA ALA A 102 -7.76 12.13 -0.75
C ALA A 102 -8.23 11.50 -2.06
N TRP A 103 -9.52 11.63 -2.39
CA TRP A 103 -10.09 11.07 -3.61
C TRP A 103 -9.44 11.63 -4.89
N GLN A 104 -9.30 12.95 -4.99
CA GLN A 104 -8.65 13.57 -6.15
C GLN A 104 -7.16 13.21 -6.23
N SER A 105 -6.47 13.04 -5.10
CA SER A 105 -5.10 12.54 -5.09
C SER A 105 -5.00 11.10 -5.59
N PHE A 106 -5.89 10.21 -5.15
CA PHE A 106 -5.90 8.81 -5.59
C PHE A 106 -6.20 8.70 -7.09
N ILE A 107 -7.17 9.49 -7.59
CA ILE A 107 -7.50 9.60 -9.02
C ILE A 107 -6.30 10.11 -9.83
N ALA A 108 -5.62 11.16 -9.37
CA ALA A 108 -4.45 11.73 -10.06
C ALA A 108 -3.26 10.76 -10.12
N MET A 109 -2.93 10.09 -9.01
CA MET A 109 -1.84 9.10 -8.97
C MET A 109 -2.16 7.84 -9.80
N ALA A 110 -3.44 7.47 -9.88
CA ALA A 110 -3.94 6.39 -10.72
C ALA A 110 -4.09 6.79 -12.20
N TRP A 111 -3.98 8.08 -12.55
CA TRP A 111 -4.26 8.54 -13.90
C TRP A 111 -3.23 7.96 -14.89
N PRO A 112 -3.65 7.40 -16.05
CA PRO A 112 -2.72 6.84 -17.03
C PRO A 112 -1.78 7.89 -17.59
N VAL A 113 -0.49 7.56 -17.77
CA VAL A 113 0.52 8.48 -18.31
C VAL A 113 1.20 7.96 -19.58
N THR A 114 1.81 8.88 -20.34
CA THR A 114 2.72 8.60 -21.45
C THR A 114 4.10 8.16 -20.95
N LYS A 115 5.03 7.81 -21.85
CA LYS A 115 6.38 7.36 -21.48
C LYS A 115 7.25 8.43 -20.81
N ASP A 116 6.96 9.68 -21.10
CA ASP A 116 7.54 10.89 -20.53
C ASP A 116 6.77 11.42 -19.30
N GLY A 117 5.81 10.64 -18.77
CA GLY A 117 5.10 10.96 -17.52
C GLY A 117 3.97 11.98 -17.63
N ARG A 118 3.60 12.45 -18.84
CA ARG A 118 2.45 13.34 -19.04
C ARG A 118 1.14 12.56 -18.95
N ALA A 119 0.11 13.17 -18.40
CA ALA A 119 -1.23 12.57 -18.32
C ALA A 119 -1.80 12.25 -19.71
N ARG A 120 -2.46 11.09 -19.83
CA ARG A 120 -3.30 10.74 -20.98
C ARG A 120 -4.60 11.58 -20.98
N PRO A 121 -5.25 11.80 -22.13
CA PRO A 121 -6.51 12.53 -22.22
C PRO A 121 -7.62 12.03 -21.29
N ARG A 122 -7.73 10.72 -21.04
CA ARG A 122 -8.80 10.13 -20.24
C ARG A 122 -8.26 9.18 -19.18
N LEU A 123 -8.95 9.14 -18.04
CA LEU A 123 -8.70 8.21 -16.94
C LEU A 123 -8.87 6.72 -17.32
N ALA A 124 -9.60 6.44 -18.40
CA ALA A 124 -9.80 5.09 -18.95
C ALA A 124 -8.96 4.81 -20.21
N ASP A 125 -7.92 5.61 -20.49
CA ASP A 125 -6.94 5.29 -21.53
C ASP A 125 -5.94 4.21 -21.05
N ASP A 126 -5.50 3.33 -21.95
CA ASP A 126 -4.46 2.35 -21.63
C ASP A 126 -3.10 3.03 -21.35
N GLY A 127 -2.43 2.58 -20.30
CA GLY A 127 -1.09 3.04 -19.94
C GLY A 127 -0.60 2.43 -18.63
N ALA A 128 0.59 2.86 -18.20
CA ALA A 128 0.95 2.73 -16.80
C ALA A 128 0.35 3.92 -16.04
N HIS A 129 0.04 3.73 -14.76
CA HIS A 129 -0.54 4.77 -13.91
C HIS A 129 0.53 5.80 -13.54
N GLY A 130 0.15 7.00 -13.08
CA GLY A 130 1.09 8.03 -12.62
C GLY A 130 2.09 7.51 -11.59
N TRP A 131 1.63 6.72 -10.61
CA TRP A 131 2.49 6.08 -9.60
C TRP A 131 3.48 5.04 -10.18
N ASP A 132 3.27 4.53 -11.40
CA ASP A 132 4.21 3.61 -12.04
C ASP A 132 5.46 4.33 -12.58
N THR A 133 5.50 5.66 -12.49
CA THR A 133 6.73 6.45 -12.68
C THR A 133 7.51 6.65 -11.38
N TRP A 134 6.95 6.25 -10.22
CA TRP A 134 7.51 6.54 -8.89
C TRP A 134 8.53 5.52 -8.41
N LYS A 135 9.51 5.99 -7.63
CA LYS A 135 10.56 5.15 -7.03
C LYS A 135 9.95 4.28 -5.93
N THR A 136 10.22 2.97 -5.98
CA THR A 136 9.86 2.06 -4.88
C THR A 136 10.79 2.26 -3.69
N SER A 137 10.39 1.77 -2.50
CA SER A 137 11.27 1.74 -1.34
C SER A 137 12.59 0.98 -1.59
N TYR A 138 12.62 0.00 -2.49
CA TYR A 138 13.86 -0.68 -2.88
C TYR A 138 14.73 0.12 -3.86
N ASP A 139 14.15 1.03 -4.66
CA ASP A 139 14.91 1.94 -5.53
C ASP A 139 15.59 3.06 -4.71
N VAL A 140 15.01 3.41 -3.54
CA VAL A 140 15.54 4.39 -2.59
C VAL A 140 16.53 3.77 -1.61
N PHE A 141 16.08 2.78 -0.83
CA PHE A 141 16.87 2.16 0.24
C PHE A 141 17.65 0.96 -0.31
N LYS A 142 18.71 1.24 -1.08
CA LYS A 142 19.53 0.21 -1.72
C LYS A 142 20.28 -0.68 -0.70
N PRO A 143 20.59 -1.94 -1.06
CA PRO A 143 21.47 -2.79 -0.27
C PRO A 143 22.80 -2.11 0.06
N GLY A 144 23.28 -2.28 1.30
CA GLY A 144 24.55 -1.69 1.74
C GLY A 144 24.61 -0.17 1.73
N GLY A 145 23.46 0.52 1.88
CA GLY A 145 23.40 1.98 2.09
C GLY A 145 23.83 2.83 0.88
N GLY A 146 23.86 2.24 -0.31
CA GLY A 146 24.28 2.93 -1.53
C GLY A 146 23.30 4.03 -1.97
N ALA A 147 23.83 5.06 -2.65
CA ALA A 147 23.01 6.15 -3.18
C ALA A 147 21.98 5.63 -4.21
N PRO A 148 20.72 6.07 -4.15
CA PRO A 148 19.70 5.68 -5.12
C PRO A 148 20.02 6.22 -6.51
N ASP A 149 19.47 5.59 -7.55
CA ASP A 149 19.62 6.12 -8.91
C ASP A 149 18.77 7.39 -9.04
N ALA A 150 19.25 8.38 -9.81
CA ALA A 150 18.55 9.64 -10.05
C ALA A 150 17.10 9.44 -10.52
N TRP A 151 16.25 10.45 -10.33
CA TRP A 151 14.86 10.38 -10.77
C TRP A 151 14.78 10.30 -12.31
N ASN A 152 14.10 9.27 -12.81
CA ASN A 152 13.93 9.01 -14.24
C ASN A 152 12.59 8.29 -14.45
N PRO A 153 11.50 9.03 -14.75
CA PRO A 153 10.15 8.45 -14.80
C PRO A 153 10.00 7.45 -15.95
N ALA A 154 10.66 7.67 -17.08
CA ALA A 154 10.62 6.78 -18.24
C ALA A 154 11.30 5.43 -17.97
N GLU A 155 12.47 5.45 -17.32
CA GLU A 155 13.15 4.23 -16.88
C GLU A 155 12.35 3.49 -15.80
N GLN A 156 11.76 4.21 -14.85
CA GLN A 156 10.97 3.61 -13.78
C GLN A 156 9.69 2.96 -14.33
N GLN A 157 8.99 3.64 -15.24
CA GLN A 157 7.86 3.07 -15.96
C GLN A 157 8.29 1.87 -16.82
N ALA A 158 9.46 1.88 -17.46
CA ALA A 158 10.00 0.73 -18.19
C ALA A 158 10.42 -0.44 -17.27
N LYS A 159 10.76 -0.18 -16.00
CA LYS A 159 10.94 -1.22 -14.97
C LYS A 159 9.60 -1.82 -14.51
N ARG A 160 8.50 -1.06 -14.54
CA ARG A 160 7.18 -1.49 -14.04
C ARG A 160 6.19 -1.97 -15.10
N SER A 161 6.38 -1.58 -16.36
CA SER A 161 5.60 -2.06 -17.52
C SER A 161 5.83 -3.55 -17.77
N ALA A 162 4.87 -4.21 -18.42
CA ALA A 162 4.89 -5.65 -18.66
C ALA A 162 6.23 -6.14 -19.25
N PRO A 163 6.78 -7.28 -18.80
CA PRO A 163 8.21 -7.50 -18.89
C PRO A 163 8.62 -8.02 -20.26
N ASP A 164 9.58 -7.34 -20.87
CA ASP A 164 10.55 -8.01 -21.73
C ASP A 164 11.47 -8.87 -20.85
N ALA A 165 11.62 -10.14 -21.23
CA ALA A 165 12.48 -11.12 -20.58
C ALA A 165 13.99 -10.84 -20.80
N SER A 166 14.34 -9.89 -21.66
CA SER A 166 15.73 -9.44 -21.90
C SER A 166 16.37 -8.72 -20.70
N PHE A 167 15.60 -8.31 -19.70
CA PHE A 167 16.06 -7.51 -18.56
C PHE A 167 16.14 -8.32 -17.25
N PRO A 168 17.15 -8.05 -16.39
CA PRO A 168 17.29 -8.74 -15.11
C PRO A 168 16.13 -8.46 -14.16
N ILE A 169 15.72 -9.49 -13.42
CA ILE A 169 14.63 -9.44 -12.44
C ILE A 169 15.13 -8.69 -11.18
N ASN A 170 14.82 -7.39 -11.13
CA ASN A 170 15.17 -6.50 -10.03
C ASN A 170 14.02 -6.34 -9.02
N ALA A 171 14.24 -5.55 -7.97
CA ALA A 171 13.25 -5.38 -6.91
C ALA A 171 11.98 -4.64 -7.38
N SER A 172 12.10 -3.60 -8.20
CA SER A 172 10.98 -2.82 -8.74
C SER A 172 10.07 -3.61 -9.70
N ARG A 173 10.58 -4.72 -10.29
CA ARG A 173 9.85 -5.69 -11.13
C ARG A 173 9.14 -6.80 -10.35
N THR A 174 9.41 -6.93 -9.05
CA THR A 174 9.02 -8.10 -8.26
C THR A 174 8.20 -7.67 -7.05
N LEU A 175 7.02 -8.25 -6.87
CA LEU A 175 6.29 -8.14 -5.61
C LEU A 175 6.92 -9.12 -4.60
N GLN A 176 7.44 -8.58 -3.49
CA GLN A 176 8.32 -9.31 -2.57
C GLN A 176 7.97 -9.16 -1.09
N ASP A 177 7.52 -7.98 -0.64
CA ASP A 177 7.03 -7.82 0.73
C ASP A 177 5.66 -8.50 0.83
N ASP A 178 5.54 -9.59 1.60
CA ASP A 178 4.29 -10.34 1.84
C ASP A 178 3.75 -10.18 3.27
N ARG A 179 4.35 -9.25 4.05
CA ARG A 179 4.03 -8.97 5.45
C ARG A 179 3.38 -7.60 5.65
N GLN A 180 2.37 -7.53 6.52
CA GLN A 180 1.77 -6.29 7.00
C GLN A 180 2.66 -5.54 8.01
N ALA A 181 2.19 -4.40 8.53
CA ALA A 181 2.93 -3.59 9.49
C ALA A 181 3.23 -4.33 10.81
N ASP A 182 2.35 -5.25 11.21
CA ASP A 182 2.49 -6.17 12.34
C ASP A 182 3.33 -7.43 12.03
N SER A 183 3.91 -7.50 10.83
CA SER A 183 4.72 -8.60 10.30
C SER A 183 3.98 -9.88 9.94
N PHE A 184 2.64 -9.96 9.99
CA PHE A 184 1.90 -11.16 9.57
C PHE A 184 1.61 -11.19 8.06
N ILE A 185 1.41 -12.40 7.49
CA ILE A 185 0.95 -12.58 6.10
C ILE A 185 -0.57 -12.44 6.05
N LEU A 186 -1.11 -11.75 5.04
CA LEU A 186 -2.52 -11.80 4.68
C LEU A 186 -2.74 -12.79 3.53
N TRP A 187 -3.75 -13.64 3.67
CA TRP A 187 -4.13 -14.62 2.66
C TRP A 187 -5.56 -14.36 2.16
N ASP A 188 -5.76 -14.46 0.84
CA ASP A 188 -7.07 -14.36 0.21
C ASP A 188 -7.91 -15.65 0.35
N GLN A 189 -9.19 -15.59 -0.02
CA GLN A 189 -10.09 -16.74 0.03
C GLN A 189 -9.79 -17.83 -1.02
N ASN A 190 -8.85 -17.61 -1.93
CA ASN A 190 -8.33 -18.64 -2.84
C ASN A 190 -7.09 -19.35 -2.25
N GLY A 191 -6.50 -18.82 -1.17
CA GLY A 191 -5.28 -19.34 -0.53
C GLY A 191 -3.99 -18.75 -1.10
N ASN A 192 -4.06 -17.58 -1.75
CA ASN A 192 -2.90 -16.83 -2.22
C ASN A 192 -2.50 -15.75 -1.20
N LYS A 193 -1.20 -15.44 -1.14
CA LYS A 193 -0.70 -14.29 -0.36
C LYS A 193 -1.03 -12.97 -1.02
N VAL A 194 -1.33 -11.96 -0.21
CA VAL A 194 -1.30 -10.54 -0.61
C VAL A 194 0.14 -10.03 -0.57
N TYR A 195 0.51 -9.22 -1.55
CA TYR A 195 1.81 -8.57 -1.62
C TYR A 195 1.69 -7.06 -1.50
N TYR A 196 2.72 -6.43 -0.95
CA TYR A 196 2.75 -5.01 -0.67
C TYR A 196 3.86 -4.31 -1.43
N GLU A 197 3.67 -3.02 -1.70
CA GLU A 197 4.76 -2.14 -2.10
C GLU A 197 4.62 -0.76 -1.46
N VAL A 198 5.74 -0.03 -1.39
CA VAL A 198 5.79 1.37 -0.98
C VAL A 198 6.46 2.16 -2.10
N LEU A 199 5.83 3.27 -2.49
CA LEU A 199 6.22 4.18 -3.57
C LEU A 199 6.39 5.59 -3.01
N TYR A 200 7.37 6.34 -3.53
CA TYR A 200 7.58 7.74 -3.17
C TYR A 200 7.50 8.64 -4.41
N SER A 201 6.72 9.71 -4.27
CA SER A 201 6.67 10.83 -5.22
C SER A 201 8.05 11.44 -5.48
N GLU A 202 8.20 12.15 -6.61
CA GLU A 202 9.46 12.79 -7.00
C GLU A 202 10.00 13.75 -5.94
N ARG A 203 9.12 14.53 -5.32
CA ARG A 203 9.47 15.52 -4.30
C ARG A 203 10.00 14.87 -3.02
N LEU A 204 9.31 13.83 -2.53
CA LEU A 204 9.79 13.07 -1.39
C LEU A 204 11.11 12.35 -1.74
N PHE A 205 11.18 11.70 -2.90
CA PHE A 205 12.41 11.04 -3.37
C PHE A 205 13.62 11.98 -3.38
N LYS A 206 13.49 13.18 -3.95
CA LYS A 206 14.57 14.18 -3.97
C LYS A 206 14.97 14.57 -2.55
N TYR A 207 14.01 14.90 -1.69
CA TYR A 207 14.29 15.19 -0.28
C TYR A 207 15.06 14.06 0.43
N LEU A 208 14.67 12.80 0.22
CA LEU A 208 15.37 11.63 0.78
C LEU A 208 16.80 11.47 0.24
N ASN A 209 16.99 11.74 -1.05
CA ASN A 209 18.28 11.64 -1.73
C ASN A 209 19.24 12.75 -1.29
N ASP A 210 18.77 13.99 -1.35
CA ASP A 210 19.59 15.20 -1.20
C ASP A 210 20.05 15.37 0.27
N ASN A 211 19.28 14.86 1.23
CA ASN A 211 19.64 14.78 2.66
C ASN A 211 20.27 13.44 3.07
N ALA A 212 20.59 12.55 2.11
CA ALA A 212 21.19 11.22 2.33
C ALA A 212 20.43 10.25 3.27
N LEU A 213 19.16 10.53 3.60
CA LEU A 213 18.32 9.81 4.56
C LEU A 213 18.03 8.34 4.18
N TYR A 214 18.34 7.95 2.93
CA TYR A 214 18.28 6.57 2.45
C TYR A 214 19.31 5.62 3.09
N SER A 215 20.31 6.13 3.81
CA SER A 215 21.38 5.35 4.43
C SER A 215 21.50 5.64 5.93
N ILE A 216 21.93 4.65 6.73
CA ILE A 216 22.11 4.85 8.18
C ILE A 216 23.19 5.91 8.45
N ASP A 217 24.30 5.88 7.73
CA ASP A 217 25.39 6.85 7.88
C ASP A 217 24.96 8.26 7.44
N GLY A 218 24.05 8.37 6.46
CA GLY A 218 23.44 9.64 6.07
C GLY A 218 22.47 10.20 7.11
N GLN A 219 21.65 9.36 7.73
CA GLN A 219 20.79 9.76 8.85
C GLN A 219 21.60 10.22 10.08
N ILE A 220 22.72 9.56 10.35
CA ILE A 220 23.66 9.95 11.42
C ILE A 220 24.33 11.28 11.10
N ALA A 221 24.81 11.47 9.86
CA ALA A 221 25.39 12.73 9.43
C ALA A 221 24.38 13.90 9.49
N TYR A 222 23.16 13.68 9.00
CA TYR A 222 22.05 14.62 9.13
C TYR A 222 21.79 14.96 10.60
N SER A 223 21.71 13.95 11.47
CA SER A 223 21.55 14.19 12.91
C SER A 223 22.69 15.04 13.49
N ALA A 224 23.94 14.72 13.17
CA ALA A 224 25.09 15.49 13.68
C ALA A 224 25.15 16.95 13.16
N GLU A 225 24.56 17.24 11.99
CA GLU A 225 24.43 18.60 11.45
C GLU A 225 23.28 19.39 12.10
N TYR A 226 22.18 18.70 12.43
CA TYR A 226 20.91 19.29 12.86
C TYR A 226 20.60 19.12 14.37
N CYS A 227 21.52 18.55 15.16
CA CYS A 227 21.51 18.56 16.63
C CYS A 227 22.67 19.44 17.15
N ALA A 228 22.41 20.45 17.98
CA ALA A 228 23.47 21.31 18.52
C ALA A 228 24.28 20.65 19.65
N THR A 229 23.68 19.73 20.42
CA THR A 229 24.37 18.76 21.29
C THR A 229 23.67 17.40 21.22
N PRO A 230 24.30 16.29 21.69
CA PRO A 230 23.66 14.97 21.78
C PRO A 230 22.46 14.88 22.75
N GLU A 231 22.23 15.95 23.53
CA GLU A 231 21.30 16.04 24.66
C GLU A 231 20.18 17.07 24.40
N GLU A 232 20.15 17.69 23.21
CA GLU A 232 19.21 18.74 22.80
C GLU A 232 18.15 18.28 21.80
N ASP A 233 17.09 19.09 21.65
CA ASP A 233 16.05 18.95 20.63
C ASP A 233 16.63 19.08 19.22
N CYS A 234 17.12 17.97 18.69
CA CYS A 234 17.52 17.82 17.30
C CYS A 234 16.41 18.28 16.34
N THR A 235 16.76 19.08 15.33
CA THR A 235 15.86 19.31 14.21
C THR A 235 15.68 17.99 13.45
N ASN A 236 14.46 17.47 13.49
CA ASN A 236 14.09 16.25 12.77
C ASN A 236 13.92 16.55 11.28
N PRO A 237 14.05 15.54 10.40
CA PRO A 237 13.59 15.66 9.03
C PRO A 237 12.15 16.20 8.96
N ASP A 238 11.90 17.01 7.95
CA ASP A 238 10.59 17.60 7.66
C ASP A 238 10.41 17.58 6.14
N ALA A 239 9.72 16.56 5.63
CA ALA A 239 9.55 16.37 4.20
C ALA A 239 8.77 17.55 3.58
N PRO A 240 9.18 18.07 2.41
CA PRO A 240 8.59 19.28 1.83
C PRO A 240 7.08 19.16 1.57
N TRP A 241 6.28 19.95 2.26
CA TRP A 241 4.83 20.01 2.08
C TRP A 241 4.41 20.62 0.73
N GLY A 242 3.17 20.34 0.34
CA GLY A 242 2.49 20.94 -0.81
C GLY A 242 1.79 22.24 -0.43
N ASN A 243 1.83 23.22 -1.32
CA ASN A 243 1.35 24.59 -1.07
C ASN A 243 0.22 24.95 -2.04
N PRO A 244 -0.99 25.31 -1.57
CA PRO A 244 -2.09 25.67 -2.45
C PRO A 244 -1.85 26.99 -3.21
N GLN A 245 -0.95 27.88 -2.75
CA GLN A 245 -0.62 29.15 -3.42
C GLN A 245 0.62 29.12 -4.32
N ASN A 246 1.40 28.03 -4.37
CA ASN A 246 2.64 27.98 -5.16
C ASN A 246 2.57 26.85 -6.22
N ALA A 247 2.87 27.18 -7.48
CA ALA A 247 2.85 26.26 -8.61
C ALA A 247 3.80 25.06 -8.43
N ASP A 248 5.03 25.34 -7.99
CA ASP A 248 6.15 24.39 -7.98
C ASP A 248 6.23 23.56 -6.69
N GLN A 249 5.26 23.74 -5.79
CA GLN A 249 5.18 23.08 -4.49
C GLN A 249 4.05 22.05 -4.47
N THR A 250 4.23 20.99 -5.26
CA THR A 250 3.48 19.73 -5.08
C THR A 250 3.73 19.13 -3.68
N PRO A 251 2.92 18.20 -3.18
CA PRO A 251 3.13 17.61 -1.86
C PRO A 251 4.14 16.46 -1.92
N SER A 252 4.84 16.24 -0.81
CA SER A 252 5.55 14.98 -0.59
C SER A 252 4.50 13.89 -0.31
N ILE A 253 4.54 12.82 -1.10
CA ILE A 253 3.66 11.65 -0.96
C ILE A 253 4.48 10.37 -0.80
N ALA A 254 4.08 9.57 0.18
CA ALA A 254 4.37 8.13 0.27
C ALA A 254 3.06 7.34 0.07
N LEU A 255 3.11 6.32 -0.78
CA LEU A 255 1.96 5.52 -1.18
C LEU A 255 2.26 4.04 -0.92
N LYS A 256 1.46 3.38 -0.08
CA LYS A 256 1.55 1.94 0.20
C LYS A 256 0.40 1.22 -0.48
N LEU A 257 0.68 0.24 -1.33
CA LEU A 257 -0.32 -0.50 -2.11
C LEU A 257 -0.35 -1.99 -1.70
N ALA A 258 -1.54 -2.59 -1.69
CA ALA A 258 -1.79 -4.01 -1.47
C ALA A 258 -2.33 -4.67 -2.74
N TRP A 259 -1.70 -5.78 -3.15
CA TRP A 259 -1.90 -6.45 -4.42
C TRP A 259 -2.30 -7.92 -4.20
N LYS A 260 -3.53 -8.27 -4.60
CA LYS A 260 -4.03 -9.64 -4.60
C LYS A 260 -3.69 -10.31 -5.94
N LEU A 261 -3.27 -11.56 -5.89
CA LEU A 261 -3.08 -12.38 -7.10
C LEU A 261 -4.44 -12.66 -7.76
N LEU A 262 -4.53 -12.42 -9.07
CA LEU A 262 -5.67 -12.84 -9.89
C LEU A 262 -5.23 -14.02 -10.73
N ASP A 263 -5.76 -15.21 -10.41
CA ASP A 263 -5.48 -16.44 -11.16
C ASP A 263 -6.52 -16.71 -12.26
N GLU A 264 -6.34 -17.79 -13.02
CA GLU A 264 -7.18 -18.11 -14.17
C GLU A 264 -8.66 -18.35 -13.81
N SER A 265 -8.96 -18.78 -12.58
CA SER A 265 -10.35 -18.94 -12.12
C SER A 265 -11.07 -17.59 -11.99
N GLU A 266 -10.30 -16.55 -11.67
CA GLU A 266 -10.71 -15.16 -11.49
C GLU A 266 -10.60 -14.31 -12.76
N SER A 267 -10.26 -14.91 -13.91
CA SER A 267 -10.27 -14.25 -15.23
C SER A 267 -11.56 -13.47 -15.54
N HIS A 268 -12.69 -13.91 -14.97
CA HIS A 268 -13.97 -13.22 -15.08
C HIS A 268 -13.98 -11.83 -14.44
N LEU A 269 -13.09 -11.54 -13.48
CA LEU A 269 -12.94 -10.26 -12.76
C LEU A 269 -12.11 -9.20 -13.52
N GLU A 270 -11.70 -9.49 -14.76
CA GLU A 270 -11.04 -8.50 -15.62
C GLU A 270 -11.92 -7.24 -15.81
N GLY A 271 -11.29 -6.07 -15.77
CA GLY A 271 -11.95 -4.75 -15.81
C GLY A 271 -12.54 -4.27 -14.47
N ARG A 272 -12.56 -5.09 -13.42
CA ARG A 272 -13.03 -4.69 -12.07
C ARG A 272 -11.90 -4.12 -11.20
N PHE A 273 -10.71 -4.71 -11.28
CA PHE A 273 -9.53 -4.24 -10.55
C PHE A 273 -8.64 -3.32 -11.39
N ILE A 274 -7.91 -2.41 -10.72
CA ILE A 274 -6.68 -1.86 -11.29
C ILE A 274 -5.64 -2.98 -11.36
N LEU A 275 -5.10 -3.23 -12.56
CA LEU A 275 -4.24 -4.37 -12.83
C LEU A 275 -2.75 -4.01 -12.87
N ARG A 276 -1.92 -4.93 -12.38
CA ARG A 276 -0.47 -4.91 -12.56
C ARG A 276 0.06 -6.30 -12.93
N LYS A 277 1.01 -6.36 -13.87
CA LYS A 277 1.79 -7.58 -14.13
C LYS A 277 3.12 -7.46 -13.40
N ALA A 278 3.46 -8.44 -12.56
CA ALA A 278 4.68 -8.44 -11.76
C ALA A 278 5.25 -9.86 -11.61
N TYR A 279 6.56 -9.96 -11.35
CA TYR A 279 7.16 -11.23 -10.96
C TYR A 279 6.91 -11.53 -9.47
N VAL A 280 6.73 -12.81 -9.15
CA VAL A 280 6.81 -13.33 -7.78
C VAL A 280 7.82 -14.48 -7.73
N ARG A 281 8.64 -14.50 -6.69
CA ARG A 281 9.61 -15.56 -6.41
C ARG A 281 8.92 -16.80 -5.80
N ALA A 282 8.32 -17.61 -6.66
CA ALA A 282 7.74 -18.90 -6.30
C ALA A 282 8.80 -20.00 -6.46
N GLY A 283 9.53 -20.31 -5.39
CA GLY A 283 10.63 -21.28 -5.43
C GLY A 283 11.84 -20.75 -6.21
N ALA A 284 12.50 -21.63 -6.98
CA ALA A 284 13.79 -21.33 -7.62
C ALA A 284 13.71 -20.39 -8.85
N ALA A 285 12.54 -20.24 -9.48
CA ALA A 285 12.36 -19.44 -10.68
C ALA A 285 11.22 -18.42 -10.50
N PRO A 286 11.42 -17.12 -10.75
CA PRO A 286 10.33 -16.15 -10.67
C PRO A 286 9.29 -16.37 -11.77
N SER A 287 8.01 -16.24 -11.43
CA SER A 287 6.89 -16.37 -12.37
C SER A 287 6.20 -15.01 -12.57
N LEU A 288 5.86 -14.67 -13.81
CA LEU A 288 5.07 -13.49 -14.14
C LEU A 288 3.60 -13.77 -13.86
N ARG A 289 2.93 -12.93 -13.06
CA ARG A 289 1.52 -13.07 -12.70
C ARG A 289 0.80 -11.72 -12.81
N THR A 290 -0.53 -11.77 -12.89
CA THR A 290 -1.42 -10.59 -12.85
C THR A 290 -1.93 -10.38 -11.43
N PHE A 291 -1.93 -9.14 -10.98
CA PHE A 291 -2.41 -8.72 -9.66
C PHE A 291 -3.48 -7.64 -9.80
N GLY A 292 -4.48 -7.70 -8.93
CA GLY A 292 -5.46 -6.62 -8.72
C GLY A 292 -5.10 -5.82 -7.48
N LEU A 293 -5.19 -4.49 -7.57
CA LEU A 293 -5.05 -3.62 -6.40
C LEU A 293 -6.26 -3.83 -5.48
N VAL A 294 -6.04 -4.19 -4.22
CA VAL A 294 -7.10 -4.42 -3.22
C VAL A 294 -7.13 -3.38 -2.11
N GLY A 295 -6.04 -2.64 -1.91
CA GLY A 295 -6.02 -1.54 -0.95
C GLY A 295 -4.85 -0.59 -1.16
N ALA A 296 -5.00 0.65 -0.71
CA ALA A 296 -3.98 1.68 -0.76
C ALA A 296 -4.04 2.56 0.49
N ASN A 297 -2.89 2.86 1.09
CA ASN A 297 -2.76 3.93 2.09
C ASN A 297 -1.91 5.05 1.49
N VAL A 298 -2.44 6.27 1.52
CA VAL A 298 -1.82 7.48 0.97
C VAL A 298 -1.42 8.39 2.12
N MET A 299 -0.14 8.75 2.18
CA MET A 299 0.41 9.78 3.07
C MET A 299 0.69 11.03 2.26
N ILE A 300 0.08 12.17 2.60
CA ILE A 300 0.27 13.44 1.89
C ILE A 300 0.74 14.52 2.87
N LYS A 301 1.90 15.12 2.62
CA LYS A 301 2.42 16.25 3.41
C LYS A 301 1.89 17.57 2.82
N THR A 302 1.05 18.27 3.56
CA THR A 302 0.37 19.50 3.13
C THR A 302 0.64 20.67 4.08
N LEU A 303 0.55 21.92 3.59
CA LEU A 303 0.69 23.10 4.43
C LEU A 303 -0.38 23.14 5.53
N SER A 304 -1.61 22.76 5.20
CA SER A 304 -2.75 22.65 6.11
C SER A 304 -2.51 21.74 7.31
N ALA A 305 -1.76 20.64 7.12
CA ALA A 305 -1.35 19.71 8.17
C ALA A 305 -0.07 20.12 8.92
N LYS A 306 0.63 21.17 8.47
CA LYS A 306 1.87 21.70 9.05
C LYS A 306 2.97 20.64 9.13
N LYS A 307 3.43 20.28 10.35
CA LYS A 307 4.48 19.30 10.60
C LYS A 307 3.99 17.84 10.50
N GLN A 308 2.68 17.64 10.47
CA GLN A 308 2.03 16.33 10.42
C GLN A 308 1.72 15.95 8.95
N TRP A 309 1.17 14.76 8.76
CA TRP A 309 0.73 14.26 7.46
C TRP A 309 -0.79 14.08 7.43
N VAL A 310 -1.38 14.14 6.23
CA VAL A 310 -2.74 13.67 5.93
C VAL A 310 -2.66 12.20 5.52
N TRP A 311 -3.56 11.38 6.03
CA TRP A 311 -3.58 9.93 5.84
C TRP A 311 -4.91 9.49 5.27
N ALA A 312 -4.93 8.87 4.10
CA ALA A 312 -6.15 8.33 3.51
C ALA A 312 -6.01 6.82 3.26
N ALA A 313 -7.05 6.06 3.60
CA ALA A 313 -7.11 4.62 3.36
C ALA A 313 -8.18 4.31 2.31
N PHE A 314 -7.80 3.63 1.24
CA PHE A 314 -8.67 3.19 0.15
C PHE A 314 -8.71 1.67 0.07
N GLU A 315 -9.88 1.11 -0.19
CA GLU A 315 -10.09 -0.33 -0.34
C GLU A 315 -10.87 -0.64 -1.62
N HIS A 316 -10.70 -1.85 -2.15
CA HIS A 316 -11.58 -2.38 -3.19
C HIS A 316 -12.88 -2.86 -2.54
N ILE A 317 -14.04 -2.53 -3.14
CA ILE A 317 -15.35 -2.77 -2.50
C ILE A 317 -15.60 -4.26 -2.21
N ASP A 318 -15.10 -5.16 -3.08
CA ASP A 318 -15.25 -6.62 -2.91
C ASP A 318 -14.29 -7.23 -1.86
N ASN A 319 -13.63 -6.45 -1.00
CA ASN A 319 -12.68 -6.99 -0.03
C ASN A 319 -13.36 -7.87 1.03
N VAL A 320 -14.39 -7.35 1.68
CA VAL A 320 -15.01 -7.91 2.90
C VAL A 320 -16.43 -8.41 2.68
N ASP A 321 -17.19 -7.79 1.77
CA ASP A 321 -18.55 -8.20 1.43
C ASP A 321 -18.84 -7.89 -0.04
N VAL A 322 -19.85 -8.52 -0.63
CA VAL A 322 -20.33 -8.27 -1.99
C VAL A 322 -21.84 -8.44 -2.04
N ASN A 323 -22.51 -7.75 -2.98
CA ASN A 323 -23.93 -8.06 -3.25
C ASN A 323 -24.03 -9.47 -3.86
N PRO A 324 -24.67 -10.45 -3.20
CA PRO A 324 -24.72 -11.84 -3.69
C PRO A 324 -25.62 -12.02 -4.92
N LEU A 325 -26.38 -10.99 -5.30
CA LEU A 325 -27.17 -10.94 -6.53
C LEU A 325 -26.41 -10.29 -7.69
N GLU A 326 -25.26 -9.66 -7.44
CA GLU A 326 -24.43 -9.05 -8.48
C GLU A 326 -23.59 -10.11 -9.19
N THR A 327 -23.49 -9.99 -10.51
CA THR A 327 -22.61 -10.82 -11.33
C THR A 327 -21.72 -9.93 -12.18
N HIS A 328 -20.50 -10.41 -12.41
CA HIS A 328 -19.55 -9.77 -13.33
C HIS A 328 -19.09 -10.82 -14.36
N ASN A 329 -19.19 -10.47 -15.64
CA ASN A 329 -18.98 -11.38 -16.77
C ASN A 329 -19.72 -12.74 -16.63
N GLY A 330 -20.95 -12.72 -16.11
CA GLY A 330 -21.83 -13.88 -16.00
C GLY A 330 -21.54 -14.84 -14.83
N LYS A 331 -20.64 -14.49 -13.91
CA LYS A 331 -20.41 -15.24 -12.66
C LYS A 331 -20.77 -14.40 -11.43
N PRO A 332 -21.32 -15.00 -10.35
CA PRO A 332 -21.53 -14.31 -9.08
C PRO A 332 -20.22 -13.79 -8.50
N LEU A 333 -20.27 -12.62 -7.87
CA LEU A 333 -19.16 -12.10 -7.08
C LEU A 333 -18.97 -12.90 -5.80
N LYS A 334 -17.76 -12.80 -5.23
CA LYS A 334 -17.40 -13.32 -3.90
C LYS A 334 -16.46 -12.33 -3.21
N PRO A 335 -16.51 -12.18 -1.88
CA PRO A 335 -15.54 -11.34 -1.19
C PRO A 335 -14.13 -11.93 -1.33
N SER A 336 -13.14 -11.05 -1.48
CA SER A 336 -11.74 -11.45 -1.67
C SER A 336 -11.11 -12.02 -0.39
N PHE A 337 -11.58 -11.56 0.77
CA PHE A 337 -10.96 -11.83 2.07
C PHE A 337 -11.96 -12.27 3.16
N ASN A 338 -13.22 -12.53 2.82
CA ASN A 338 -14.22 -13.04 3.76
C ASN A 338 -14.97 -14.22 3.14
N ASP A 339 -15.21 -15.28 3.93
CA ASP A 339 -16.06 -16.40 3.57
C ASP A 339 -17.41 -16.28 4.30
N PRO A 340 -18.47 -15.81 3.64
CA PRO A 340 -19.78 -15.65 4.26
C PRO A 340 -20.40 -16.99 4.69
N ASP A 341 -19.93 -18.12 4.15
CA ASP A 341 -20.35 -19.46 4.56
C ASP A 341 -19.62 -19.96 5.83
N CYS A 342 -18.67 -19.20 6.39
CA CYS A 342 -18.03 -19.50 7.69
C CYS A 342 -18.32 -18.45 8.80
N PRO A 343 -19.57 -18.31 9.28
CA PRO A 343 -19.95 -17.33 10.31
C PRO A 343 -19.35 -17.59 11.70
N LEU A 344 -18.67 -18.73 11.91
CA LEU A 344 -17.99 -19.11 13.15
C LEU A 344 -16.46 -19.04 13.06
N CYS A 345 -15.90 -18.70 11.89
CA CYS A 345 -14.46 -18.56 11.75
C CYS A 345 -13.95 -17.31 12.52
N PRO A 346 -12.75 -17.34 13.13
CA PRO A 346 -12.18 -16.20 13.83
C PRO A 346 -11.80 -15.09 12.85
N VAL A 347 -12.30 -13.88 13.07
CA VAL A 347 -12.04 -12.71 12.22
C VAL A 347 -10.85 -11.89 12.69
N ASN A 348 -10.07 -11.35 11.74
CA ASN A 348 -8.88 -10.53 11.99
C ASN A 348 -7.82 -11.18 12.90
N GLU A 349 -7.78 -12.51 12.96
CA GLU A 349 -6.72 -13.28 13.63
C GLU A 349 -5.68 -13.77 12.61
N PRO A 350 -4.36 -13.63 12.90
CA PRO A 350 -3.32 -14.10 12.01
C PRO A 350 -3.27 -15.64 12.00
N PRO A 351 -2.93 -16.26 10.85
CA PRO A 351 -2.76 -17.71 10.78
C PRO A 351 -1.61 -18.16 11.68
N ASP A 352 -1.73 -19.33 12.32
CA ASP A 352 -0.64 -19.85 13.15
C ASP A 352 0.50 -20.41 12.27
N GLU A 353 1.49 -19.56 11.98
CA GLU A 353 2.65 -19.88 11.14
C GLU A 353 3.50 -21.05 11.67
N ARG A 354 3.30 -21.50 12.92
CA ARG A 354 3.97 -22.68 13.49
C ARG A 354 3.40 -24.00 12.99
N VAL A 355 2.21 -24.00 12.37
CA VAL A 355 1.51 -25.18 11.84
C VAL A 355 1.79 -25.34 10.34
N TRP A 356 2.97 -24.93 9.87
CA TRP A 356 3.33 -24.98 8.44
C TRP A 356 4.26 -26.18 8.10
N PRO A 357 3.99 -26.94 7.01
CA PRO A 357 2.82 -26.85 6.14
C PRO A 357 1.56 -27.37 6.86
N PRO A 358 0.37 -26.83 6.54
CA PRO A 358 -0.87 -27.18 7.24
C PRO A 358 -1.21 -28.66 7.03
N SER A 359 -0.89 -29.47 8.04
CA SER A 359 -1.29 -30.89 8.10
C SER A 359 -2.80 -31.08 8.22
N GLU A 360 -3.55 -30.00 8.47
CA GLU A 360 -4.99 -29.98 8.72
C GLU A 360 -5.80 -29.28 7.59
N GLY A 361 -5.15 -28.95 6.47
CA GLY A 361 -5.83 -28.48 5.25
C GLY A 361 -6.07 -26.96 5.16
N PRO A 362 -6.84 -26.51 4.14
CA PRO A 362 -6.86 -25.10 3.70
C PRO A 362 -7.48 -24.10 4.69
N TRP A 363 -8.17 -24.57 5.73
CA TRP A 363 -8.82 -23.71 6.74
C TRP A 363 -7.84 -22.91 7.60
N VAL A 364 -6.59 -23.37 7.74
CA VAL A 364 -5.53 -22.67 8.50
C VAL A 364 -4.85 -21.57 7.68
N SER A 365 -5.17 -21.44 6.38
CA SER A 365 -4.44 -20.58 5.43
C SER A 365 -5.28 -19.51 4.72
N ARG A 366 -6.52 -19.25 5.16
CA ARG A 366 -7.39 -18.20 4.59
C ARG A 366 -7.80 -17.23 5.69
N THR A 367 -7.36 -15.99 5.60
CA THR A 367 -7.69 -14.98 6.62
C THR A 367 -9.14 -14.57 6.47
N GLN A 368 -9.91 -14.60 7.56
CA GLN A 368 -11.23 -13.99 7.60
C GLN A 368 -11.10 -12.52 8.00
N VAL A 369 -11.13 -11.64 7.02
CA VAL A 369 -11.09 -10.19 7.24
C VAL A 369 -12.48 -9.70 7.60
N HIS A 370 -12.56 -8.81 8.59
CA HIS A 370 -13.78 -8.12 9.00
C HIS A 370 -13.48 -6.65 9.28
N ARG A 371 -14.36 -5.75 8.84
CA ARG A 371 -14.24 -4.31 9.08
C ARG A 371 -14.79 -3.96 10.47
N GLN A 372 -13.92 -3.80 11.47
CA GLN A 372 -14.31 -3.47 12.86
C GLN A 372 -14.88 -2.05 13.03
N GLN A 373 -14.52 -1.12 12.13
CA GLN A 373 -15.07 0.23 12.11
C GLN A 373 -15.78 0.49 10.77
N PRO A 374 -17.10 0.70 10.75
CA PRO A 374 -17.81 0.99 9.50
C PRO A 374 -17.30 2.30 8.89
N ILE A 375 -17.30 2.35 7.56
CA ILE A 375 -17.10 3.61 6.84
C ILE A 375 -18.23 4.55 7.24
N ARG A 376 -17.88 5.79 7.58
CA ARG A 376 -18.85 6.77 8.05
C ARG A 376 -19.81 7.17 6.92
N GLU A 377 -21.05 7.49 7.27
CA GLU A 377 -22.10 7.87 6.31
C GLU A 377 -21.72 9.10 5.44
N ASP A 378 -20.99 10.07 6.00
CA ASP A 378 -20.49 11.25 5.27
C ASP A 378 -19.39 10.91 4.26
N THR A 379 -18.48 10.00 4.60
CA THR A 379 -17.47 9.47 3.66
C THR A 379 -18.11 8.53 2.63
N ALA A 380 -19.06 7.68 3.01
CA ALA A 380 -19.80 6.78 2.11
C ALA A 380 -20.69 7.53 1.10
N ALA A 381 -21.29 8.65 1.52
CA ALA A 381 -21.99 9.56 0.62
C ALA A 381 -21.03 10.15 -0.43
N LEU A 382 -19.83 10.59 -0.03
CA LEU A 382 -18.81 11.07 -0.97
C LEU A 382 -18.34 9.94 -1.90
N ASN A 383 -18.10 8.72 -1.38
CA ASN A 383 -17.76 7.56 -2.20
C ASN A 383 -18.80 7.35 -3.30
N SER A 384 -20.09 7.43 -2.97
CA SER A 384 -21.18 7.30 -3.93
C SER A 384 -21.14 8.39 -5.03
N GLU A 385 -20.86 9.64 -4.66
CA GLU A 385 -20.68 10.75 -5.62
C GLU A 385 -19.48 10.48 -6.56
N VAL A 386 -18.33 10.13 -6.00
CA VAL A 386 -17.08 9.93 -6.75
C VAL A 386 -17.16 8.69 -7.65
N GLN A 387 -17.64 7.56 -7.13
CA GLN A 387 -17.87 6.32 -7.90
C GLN A 387 -18.82 6.56 -9.07
N ALA A 388 -19.86 7.39 -8.90
CA ALA A 388 -20.74 7.77 -10.01
C ALA A 388 -20.00 8.54 -11.12
N GLN A 389 -19.08 9.45 -10.80
CA GLN A 389 -18.23 10.12 -11.81
C GLN A 389 -17.23 9.16 -12.46
N LEU A 390 -16.61 8.27 -11.67
CA LEU A 390 -15.67 7.27 -12.17
C LEU A 390 -16.34 6.26 -13.11
N LYS A 391 -17.58 5.88 -12.82
CA LYS A 391 -18.43 5.04 -13.67
C LYS A 391 -18.79 5.73 -15.00
N LYS A 392 -19.18 7.01 -14.98
CA LYS A 392 -19.37 7.82 -16.22
C LYS A 392 -18.11 7.82 -17.08
N ASN A 393 -16.94 7.90 -16.45
CA ASN A 393 -15.63 7.88 -17.10
C ASN A 393 -15.07 6.48 -17.38
N ARG A 394 -15.83 5.40 -17.11
CA ARG A 394 -15.46 4.00 -17.34
C ARG A 394 -14.16 3.55 -16.66
N SER A 395 -13.79 4.15 -15.52
CA SER A 395 -12.59 3.77 -14.77
C SER A 395 -12.84 2.59 -13.84
N ALA A 396 -11.85 1.70 -13.69
CA ALA A 396 -11.86 0.65 -12.67
C ALA A 396 -11.87 1.22 -11.23
N LEU A 397 -11.46 2.48 -11.04
CA LEU A 397 -11.55 3.18 -9.75
C LEU A 397 -12.97 3.24 -9.18
N GLN A 398 -14.02 3.04 -9.99
CA GLN A 398 -15.41 2.97 -9.50
C GLN A 398 -15.66 1.81 -8.51
N PHE A 399 -14.77 0.81 -8.47
CA PHE A 399 -14.83 -0.34 -7.58
C PHE A 399 -13.96 -0.17 -6.31
N TYR A 400 -13.59 1.07 -6.00
CA TYR A 400 -12.83 1.43 -4.80
C TYR A 400 -13.62 2.40 -3.92
N GLU A 401 -13.32 2.41 -2.63
CA GLU A 401 -13.93 3.29 -1.63
C GLU A 401 -12.89 3.91 -0.71
N LEU A 402 -13.08 5.18 -0.32
CA LEU A 402 -12.35 5.80 0.78
C LEU A 402 -12.93 5.28 2.09
N VAL A 403 -12.10 4.69 2.93
CA VAL A 403 -12.46 4.24 4.29
C VAL A 403 -12.59 5.43 5.23
N GLY A 404 -11.71 6.41 5.05
CA GLY A 404 -11.69 7.71 5.74
C GLY A 404 -10.34 8.39 5.61
N THR A 405 -10.28 9.64 6.08
CA THR A 405 -9.07 10.45 6.12
C THR A 405 -8.75 10.88 7.55
N GLN A 406 -7.50 10.70 7.99
CA GLN A 406 -6.99 11.15 9.29
C GLN A 406 -6.03 12.33 9.06
N TRP A 407 -6.22 13.41 9.81
CA TRP A 407 -5.50 14.68 9.66
C TRP A 407 -5.47 15.42 11.00
N PRO A 408 -4.53 16.36 11.24
CA PRO A 408 -4.39 17.02 12.54
C PRO A 408 -5.41 18.16 12.74
N THR A 409 -6.22 18.11 13.80
CA THR A 409 -7.03 19.28 14.21
C THR A 409 -6.18 20.39 14.83
N ASP A 410 -4.98 20.05 15.34
CA ASP A 410 -3.99 20.97 15.88
C ASP A 410 -2.58 20.55 15.41
N GLY A 411 -2.21 20.89 14.17
CA GLY A 411 -0.95 20.47 13.54
C GLY A 411 0.36 20.95 14.19
N GLY A 412 0.30 21.64 15.33
CA GLY A 412 1.44 21.95 16.19
C GLY A 412 1.29 21.46 17.64
N GLY A 413 0.21 20.74 17.97
CA GLY A 413 -0.06 20.23 19.31
C GLY A 413 0.76 18.98 19.62
N GLU A 414 1.33 18.95 20.83
CA GLU A 414 2.16 17.84 21.32
C GLU A 414 1.35 16.54 21.56
N PRO A 415 2.03 15.37 21.61
CA PRO A 415 1.44 14.13 22.09
C PRO A 415 0.87 14.26 23.50
N SER A 416 -0.23 13.57 23.78
CA SER A 416 -0.81 13.58 25.13
C SER A 416 0.07 12.80 26.13
N PRO A 417 0.22 13.28 27.37
CA PRO A 417 0.95 12.57 28.42
C PRO A 417 0.48 11.12 28.61
N SER A 418 1.44 10.21 28.82
CA SER A 418 1.19 8.76 28.91
C SER A 418 0.53 8.31 30.22
N ASP A 419 0.01 9.23 31.04
CA ASP A 419 -0.75 8.99 32.26
C ASP A 419 -2.24 9.40 32.12
N ARG A 420 -2.66 9.93 30.96
CA ARG A 420 -4.02 10.48 30.74
C ARG A 420 -4.81 9.68 29.70
N LEU A 421 -5.53 8.65 30.15
CA LEU A 421 -6.53 8.00 29.29
C LEU A 421 -7.81 8.85 29.16
N PRO A 422 -8.49 8.83 27.99
CA PRO A 422 -8.15 8.10 26.76
C PRO A 422 -7.13 8.83 25.86
N ASP A 423 -6.78 10.08 26.19
CA ASP A 423 -6.01 10.98 25.33
C ASP A 423 -4.61 10.45 24.95
N ALA A 424 -3.95 9.72 25.86
CA ALA A 424 -2.66 9.04 25.64
C ALA A 424 -2.67 7.99 24.50
N VAL A 425 -3.85 7.58 24.05
CA VAL A 425 -4.06 6.73 22.87
C VAL A 425 -4.66 7.54 21.73
N ALA A 426 -5.63 8.43 21.99
CA ALA A 426 -6.29 9.21 20.96
C ALA A 426 -5.38 10.29 20.30
N ASN A 427 -4.33 10.73 20.99
CA ASN A 427 -3.37 11.75 20.55
C ASN A 427 -1.91 11.27 20.76
N GLU A 428 -1.62 9.99 20.53
CA GLU A 428 -0.27 9.40 20.63
C GLU A 428 0.73 10.02 19.62
N SER A 429 0.24 10.61 18.54
CA SER A 429 1.04 11.28 17.50
C SER A 429 1.33 12.75 17.74
N GLY A 430 0.70 13.36 18.75
CA GLY A 430 0.39 14.78 18.69
C GLY A 430 -0.53 15.08 17.50
N GLY A 431 -0.68 16.36 17.16
CA GLY A 431 -1.52 16.79 16.05
C GLY A 431 -3.03 16.81 16.35
N ARG A 432 -3.47 16.18 17.43
CA ARG A 432 -4.88 15.87 17.75
C ARG A 432 -5.62 15.30 16.52
N PRO A 433 -5.38 14.03 16.16
CA PRO A 433 -5.97 13.40 14.98
C PRO A 433 -7.49 13.57 14.94
N TYR A 434 -8.01 14.08 13.82
CA TYR A 434 -9.44 14.07 13.58
C TYR A 434 -9.89 12.60 13.44
N ARG A 435 -10.62 12.14 14.46
CA ARG A 435 -10.88 10.72 14.78
C ARG A 435 -9.59 9.98 15.21
N PRO A 436 -9.62 9.19 16.30
CA PRO A 436 -8.43 8.50 16.79
C PRO A 436 -8.04 7.29 15.95
N TYR A 437 -8.94 6.75 15.11
CA TYR A 437 -8.74 5.47 14.42
C TYR A 437 -8.99 5.60 12.92
N LEU A 438 -8.12 4.95 12.15
CA LEU A 438 -8.21 4.75 10.71
C LEU A 438 -7.35 3.53 10.37
N VAL A 439 -7.94 2.54 9.70
CA VAL A 439 -7.27 1.31 9.26
C VAL A 439 -7.85 0.81 7.96
N ASN A 440 -6.96 0.27 7.14
CA ASN A 440 -7.31 -0.42 5.91
C ASN A 440 -7.35 -1.93 6.17
N THR A 441 -8.48 -2.57 5.88
CA THR A 441 -8.75 -3.97 6.26
C THR A 441 -7.78 -4.97 5.66
N VAL A 442 -7.06 -4.62 4.58
CA VAL A 442 -6.07 -5.48 3.90
C VAL A 442 -4.61 -5.03 4.07
N LEU A 443 -4.36 -3.89 4.71
CA LEU A 443 -2.99 -3.39 5.01
C LEU A 443 -2.65 -3.40 6.52
N GLU A 444 -3.67 -3.34 7.38
CA GLU A 444 -3.60 -3.35 8.84
C GLU A 444 -4.59 -4.37 9.47
N THR A 445 -4.84 -5.50 8.78
CA THR A 445 -5.88 -6.50 9.13
C THR A 445 -5.86 -6.88 10.61
N TYR A 446 -4.71 -7.30 11.13
CA TYR A 446 -4.58 -7.86 12.47
C TYR A 446 -4.37 -6.79 13.55
N MET A 447 -4.33 -5.50 13.17
CA MET A 447 -4.32 -4.36 14.08
C MET A 447 -5.74 -3.95 14.52
N GLN A 448 -6.78 -4.51 13.91
CA GLN A 448 -8.19 -4.31 14.25
C GLN A 448 -8.61 -5.06 15.54
N LYS A 449 -7.94 -4.80 16.67
CA LYS A 449 -8.06 -5.60 17.90
C LYS A 449 -9.40 -5.49 18.65
N GLY A 450 -10.19 -4.44 18.41
CA GLY A 450 -11.42 -4.22 19.16
C GLY A 450 -11.12 -3.94 20.64
N ASN A 451 -11.76 -4.66 21.57
CA ASN A 451 -11.63 -4.40 23.01
C ASN A 451 -10.33 -4.99 23.60
N THR A 452 -9.29 -4.18 23.72
CA THR A 452 -7.96 -4.55 24.26
C THR A 452 -7.61 -3.78 25.53
N VAL A 453 -6.47 -4.09 26.17
CA VAL A 453 -5.92 -3.31 27.29
C VAL A 453 -5.12 -2.12 26.75
N ALA A 454 -5.26 -0.95 27.36
CA ALA A 454 -4.61 0.28 26.87
C ALA A 454 -3.06 0.18 26.81
N ALA A 455 -2.45 -0.53 27.76
CA ALA A 455 -1.00 -0.78 27.80
C ALA A 455 -0.47 -1.77 26.73
N ASP A 456 -1.37 -2.47 26.02
CA ASP A 456 -1.01 -3.26 24.83
C ASP A 456 -1.07 -2.43 23.54
N VAL A 457 -1.81 -1.32 23.55
CA VAL A 457 -1.82 -0.30 22.49
C VAL A 457 -0.58 0.57 22.58
N ASN A 458 -0.44 1.30 23.69
CA ASN A 458 0.71 2.17 23.95
C ASN A 458 1.44 1.67 25.21
N ARG A 459 2.62 1.07 25.01
CA ARG A 459 3.41 0.45 26.10
C ARG A 459 3.88 1.45 27.16
N ALA A 460 3.88 2.76 26.88
CA ALA A 460 4.21 3.80 27.86
C ALA A 460 3.18 3.91 28.99
N LEU A 461 1.97 3.37 28.80
CA LEU A 461 0.92 3.31 29.82
C LEU A 461 1.16 2.23 30.89
N ARG A 462 2.13 1.32 30.73
CA ARG A 462 2.31 0.18 31.65
C ARG A 462 2.56 0.66 33.10
N PRO A 463 1.89 0.08 34.11
CA PRO A 463 1.11 -1.17 34.08
C PRO A 463 -0.41 -1.01 33.93
N GLU A 464 -0.90 0.05 33.27
CA GLU A 464 -2.34 0.30 33.06
C GLU A 464 -3.12 -0.92 32.52
N THR A 465 -4.29 -1.19 33.10
CA THR A 465 -5.12 -2.37 32.82
C THR A 465 -6.50 -2.02 32.24
N THR A 466 -6.83 -0.73 32.14
CA THR A 466 -8.07 -0.21 31.55
C THR A 466 -8.29 -0.80 30.16
N ARG A 467 -9.46 -1.42 29.96
CA ARG A 467 -9.87 -1.93 28.65
C ARG A 467 -10.55 -0.84 27.84
N MET A 468 -10.22 -0.79 26.56
CA MET A 468 -10.79 0.16 25.61
C MET A 468 -10.92 -0.46 24.22
N PHE A 469 -11.85 0.06 23.42
CA PHE A 469 -11.94 -0.26 22.00
C PHE A 469 -10.79 0.43 21.24
N HIS A 470 -10.02 -0.34 20.48
CA HIS A 470 -8.89 0.13 19.68
C HIS A 470 -8.77 -0.65 18.37
N THR A 471 -8.51 0.07 17.28
CA THR A 471 -8.39 -0.50 15.93
C THR A 471 -7.24 0.14 15.13
N SER A 472 -6.19 0.63 15.81
CA SER A 472 -5.05 1.36 15.22
C SER A 472 -5.37 2.70 14.59
N SER A 473 -4.32 3.47 14.33
CA SER A 473 -4.31 4.83 13.78
C SER A 473 -3.14 4.95 12.82
N CYS A 474 -3.37 5.52 11.64
CA CYS A 474 -2.27 5.87 10.74
C CYS A 474 -1.30 6.86 11.41
N MET A 475 -1.79 7.99 11.94
CA MET A 475 -0.98 8.97 12.68
C MET A 475 -0.27 8.35 13.89
N GLY A 476 -1.00 7.67 14.79
CA GLY A 476 -0.44 7.10 16.02
C GLY A 476 0.58 5.99 15.78
N CYS A 477 0.34 5.10 14.82
CA CYS A 477 1.28 4.04 14.44
C CYS A 477 2.54 4.61 13.79
N HIS A 478 2.39 5.58 12.88
CA HIS A 478 3.53 6.17 12.18
C HIS A 478 4.32 7.17 13.03
N SER A 479 3.75 7.77 14.08
CA SER A 479 4.54 8.61 15.00
C SER A 479 5.67 7.82 15.66
N GLY A 480 5.58 6.49 15.74
CA GLY A 480 6.69 5.61 16.17
C GLY A 480 7.95 5.64 15.29
N ALA A 481 7.91 6.25 14.09
CA ALA A 481 9.04 6.35 13.17
C ALA A 481 10.18 7.22 13.74
N HIS A 482 11.42 6.79 13.47
CA HIS A 482 12.65 7.38 14.00
C HIS A 482 13.81 7.28 13.00
N ILE A 483 14.81 8.15 13.14
CA ILE A 483 16.06 8.13 12.34
C ILE A 483 17.26 7.72 13.21
N ALA A 484 18.32 7.22 12.58
CA ALA A 484 19.56 6.87 13.26
C ALA A 484 20.30 8.14 13.71
N ARG A 485 20.67 8.21 15.00
CA ARG A 485 21.47 9.29 15.59
C ARG A 485 22.94 8.94 15.70
N GLU A 486 23.25 7.69 16.04
CA GLU A 486 24.61 7.21 16.27
C GLU A 486 24.75 5.76 15.82
N ARG A 487 25.99 5.32 15.56
CA ARG A 487 26.33 3.91 15.39
C ARG A 487 27.66 3.60 16.06
N SER A 488 27.61 2.83 17.14
CA SER A 488 28.79 2.41 17.92
C SER A 488 28.83 0.90 18.04
N GLN A 489 30.01 0.30 17.81
CA GLN A 489 30.24 -1.15 17.82
C GLN A 489 29.21 -1.96 16.98
N GLY A 490 28.73 -1.38 15.88
CA GLY A 490 27.72 -1.97 15.01
C GLY A 490 26.26 -1.75 15.43
N LYS A 491 26.00 -1.45 16.71
CA LYS A 491 24.67 -1.09 17.23
C LYS A 491 24.29 0.32 16.78
N ILE A 492 23.03 0.52 16.40
CA ILE A 492 22.45 1.83 16.05
C ILE A 492 21.71 2.39 17.27
N THR A 493 21.96 3.67 17.57
CA THR A 493 21.14 4.47 18.49
C THR A 493 20.13 5.24 17.64
N TRP A 494 18.85 5.09 17.93
CA TRP A 494 17.76 5.75 17.24
C TRP A 494 17.31 7.02 17.98
N GLY A 495 16.78 7.99 17.25
CA GLY A 495 16.13 9.16 17.83
C GLY A 495 14.81 8.82 18.49
N GLU A 496 14.22 9.81 19.16
CA GLU A 496 12.94 9.66 19.85
C GLU A 496 11.76 9.39 18.91
N ARG A 497 10.59 9.08 19.49
CA ARG A 497 9.31 8.98 18.76
C ARG A 497 9.09 10.28 17.97
N GLY A 498 8.67 10.16 16.71
CA GLY A 498 8.42 11.28 15.81
C GLY A 498 9.65 11.78 15.07
N SER A 499 10.88 11.39 15.47
CA SER A 499 12.12 11.85 14.82
C SER A 499 12.27 11.40 13.37
N GLY A 500 11.47 10.44 12.91
CA GLY A 500 11.49 9.94 11.54
C GLY A 500 10.45 10.56 10.60
N ASP A 501 9.85 11.71 10.90
CA ASP A 501 8.79 12.36 10.10
C ASP A 501 7.73 11.36 9.58
N PHE A 502 7.23 10.51 10.48
CA PHE A 502 6.24 9.48 10.17
C PHE A 502 6.67 8.41 9.13
N LEU A 503 7.93 8.40 8.69
CA LEU A 503 8.48 7.50 7.67
C LEU A 503 9.30 6.35 8.29
N TRP A 504 8.60 5.27 8.67
CA TRP A 504 9.19 4.01 9.17
C TRP A 504 10.28 3.39 8.29
N SER A 505 10.36 3.77 7.01
CA SER A 505 11.36 3.26 6.08
C SER A 505 12.80 3.66 6.44
N TYR A 506 12.98 4.77 7.16
CA TYR A 506 14.28 5.17 7.71
C TYR A 506 14.89 4.09 8.61
N ALA A 507 14.12 3.56 9.55
CA ALA A 507 14.59 2.53 10.46
C ALA A 507 14.55 1.11 9.86
N THR A 508 13.51 0.81 9.07
CA THR A 508 13.25 -0.56 8.61
C THR A 508 13.99 -0.94 7.33
N LYS A 509 14.17 0.00 6.39
CA LYS A 509 14.73 -0.28 5.05
C LYS A 509 16.16 0.26 4.87
N ALA A 510 16.54 1.38 5.49
CA ALA A 510 17.91 1.90 5.37
C ALA A 510 18.95 0.91 5.91
N ARG A 511 20.14 0.90 5.30
CA ARG A 511 21.27 0.08 5.72
C ARG A 511 22.52 0.93 5.86
N PRO A 512 23.50 0.53 6.70
CA PRO A 512 24.78 1.18 6.72
C PRO A 512 25.53 0.96 5.40
N LYS A 513 26.37 1.94 5.04
CA LYS A 513 27.30 1.86 3.93
C LYS A 513 28.19 0.65 4.10
N ALA A 514 28.32 -0.14 3.04
CA ALA A 514 29.28 -1.24 3.02
C ALA A 514 30.69 -0.67 3.26
N ALA A 515 31.45 -1.31 4.16
CA ALA A 515 32.85 -0.93 4.38
C ALA A 515 33.64 -1.02 3.05
N PRO A 516 34.59 -0.10 2.78
CA PRO A 516 35.44 -0.19 1.61
C PRO A 516 36.09 -1.58 1.50
N ALA A 517 36.24 -2.09 0.28
CA ALA A 517 36.85 -3.39 0.02
C ALA A 517 38.39 -3.33 0.18
N GLY A 518 38.86 -3.10 1.41
CA GLY A 518 40.25 -3.27 1.82
C GLY A 518 40.41 -4.57 2.61
N ASP A 519 41.35 -5.42 2.19
CA ASP A 519 41.91 -6.58 2.89
C ASP A 519 40.93 -7.46 3.70
N ARG A 520 39.95 -8.06 3.01
CA ARG A 520 39.43 -9.35 3.47
C ARG A 520 40.43 -10.45 3.13
N GLN A 521 41.37 -10.73 4.05
CA GLN A 521 42.05 -12.02 4.04
C GLN A 521 41.01 -13.15 4.09
N ALA A 522 41.23 -14.17 3.28
CA ALA A 522 40.24 -15.20 3.01
C ALA A 522 40.07 -16.16 4.19
N HIS A 523 38.92 -16.09 4.87
CA HIS A 523 38.33 -17.24 5.54
C HIS A 523 36.88 -17.43 5.09
N GLY A 524 36.48 -18.71 5.01
CA GLY A 524 35.47 -19.19 4.07
C GLY A 524 34.01 -18.86 4.40
N MET A 525 33.17 -19.13 3.40
CA MET A 525 31.72 -18.96 3.42
C MET A 525 31.04 -19.68 4.59
N THR A 526 30.00 -19.06 5.15
CA THR A 526 28.63 -19.61 5.07
C THR A 526 27.61 -18.52 5.41
N SER A 527 26.57 -18.40 4.59
CA SER A 527 25.47 -17.47 4.83
C SER A 527 24.37 -18.14 5.64
N ALA A 528 24.10 -17.65 6.85
CA ALA A 528 22.95 -18.04 7.65
C ALA A 528 22.36 -16.83 8.39
N ALA A 529 21.03 -16.70 8.27
CA ALA A 529 20.11 -15.77 8.93
C ALA A 529 20.65 -14.88 10.09
N GLU A 530 20.64 -13.56 9.87
CA GLU A 530 20.44 -12.58 10.95
C GLU A 530 18.99 -12.10 10.95
N ALA A 531 18.18 -12.75 11.78
CA ALA A 531 16.82 -12.33 12.09
C ALA A 531 16.73 -12.02 13.59
N ASP A 532 17.23 -10.86 14.02
CA ASP A 532 16.97 -10.33 15.37
C ASP A 532 17.26 -8.82 15.49
N ALA A 533 16.25 -7.98 15.24
CA ALA A 533 16.27 -6.55 15.57
C ALA A 533 14.85 -5.94 15.68
N GLN A 534 13.91 -6.67 16.30
CA GLN A 534 12.68 -6.08 16.85
C GLN A 534 12.60 -6.40 18.34
N PRO A 535 12.09 -5.48 19.19
CA PRO A 535 11.98 -5.71 20.63
C PRO A 535 10.92 -6.79 20.92
N LYS A 536 11.41 -8.03 21.09
CA LYS A 536 10.64 -9.24 21.37
C LYS A 536 9.51 -8.97 22.36
N GLN A 537 8.27 -9.14 21.91
CA GLN A 537 7.15 -9.38 22.82
C GLN A 537 7.42 -10.72 23.51
N ARG A 538 7.82 -10.66 24.79
CA ARG A 538 7.63 -11.80 25.68
C ARG A 538 6.20 -11.75 26.21
N LYS A 539 5.59 -12.94 26.25
CA LYS A 539 4.25 -13.23 26.75
C LYS A 539 4.07 -12.79 28.20
#